data_AF-A0A101JC70-F1
#
_entry.id   AF-A0A101JC70-F1
#
_cell.length_a   1.000
_cell.length_b   1.000
_cell.length_c   1.000
_cell.angle_alpha   90.00
_cell.angle_beta   90.00
_cell.angle_gamma   90.00
#
_symmetry.space_group_name_H-M   'P 1'
#
loop_
_entity.id
_entity.type
_entity.pdbx_description
1 polymer ?
#
loop_
_entity_poly.entity_id
_entity_poly.type
_entity_poly.pdbx_seq_one_letter_code
_entity_poly.pdbx_strand_id
1 'polypeptide(L)'
;MAVGAPGEEFGHGDAAGVVDILRGSRTGLTGSGAQAFTQNTAGVPGTAELGDTFGSAVRLLDINGNGYADLAAGAMGEDNDNGAVWELRGRPTGIVTDAALVFGGRAVGAPYARAGFGAETE
;
A
#
# COMPACT_ATOMS: atom_id res chain seq x y z
N MET A 1 -5.50 -9.21 7.72
CA MET A 1 -4.41 -8.43 8.32
C MET A 1 -3.57 -7.91 7.17
N ALA A 2 -3.12 -6.66 7.26
CA ALA A 2 -2.12 -6.11 6.35
C ALA A 2 -0.81 -5.94 7.13
N VAL A 3 0.31 -6.24 6.47
CA VAL A 3 1.67 -6.09 7.01
C VAL A 3 2.48 -5.35 5.96
N GLY A 4 3.04 -4.20 6.33
CA GLY A 4 4.00 -3.51 5.49
C GLY A 4 5.42 -3.97 5.81
N ALA A 5 6.24 -4.17 4.79
CA ALA A 5 7.69 -4.33 4.91
C ALA A 5 8.37 -3.29 4.00
N PRO A 6 8.41 -2.02 4.42
CA PRO A 6 8.86 -0.89 3.60
C PRO A 6 10.32 -0.96 3.16
N GLY A 7 11.16 -1.75 3.84
CA GLY A 7 12.56 -1.96 3.49
C GLY A 7 12.83 -3.22 2.69
N GLU A 8 11.81 -3.95 2.23
CA GLU A 8 12.03 -5.14 1.40
C GLU A 8 12.55 -4.75 0.01
N GLU A 9 13.58 -5.47 -0.45
CA GLU A 9 14.17 -5.36 -1.78
C GLU A 9 13.61 -6.46 -2.69
N PHE A 10 13.09 -6.09 -3.87
CA PHE A 10 12.62 -7.07 -4.86
C PHE A 10 13.48 -7.04 -6.13
N GLY A 11 14.64 -7.73 -6.08
CA GLY A 11 15.59 -7.74 -7.19
C GLY A 11 16.28 -6.38 -7.40
N HIS A 12 17.48 -6.41 -7.99
CA HIS A 12 18.37 -5.27 -8.32
C HIS A 12 18.44 -4.05 -7.37
N GLY A 13 18.08 -4.19 -6.09
CA GLY A 13 18.42 -3.23 -5.03
C GLY A 13 17.43 -2.09 -4.81
N ASP A 14 16.19 -2.19 -5.29
CA ASP A 14 15.17 -1.19 -4.99
C ASP A 14 14.46 -1.58 -3.69
N ALA A 15 14.97 -1.08 -2.55
CA ALA A 15 14.32 -1.14 -1.24
C ALA A 15 13.04 -0.26 -1.25
N ALA A 16 12.10 -0.64 -2.11
CA ALA A 16 10.89 0.10 -2.41
C ALA A 16 9.70 -0.39 -1.59
N GLY A 17 9.80 -1.58 -0.97
CA GLY A 17 8.84 -2.09 -0.01
C GLY A 17 7.70 -2.94 -0.58
N VAL A 18 7.05 -3.68 0.30
CA VAL A 18 5.92 -4.58 0.00
C VAL A 18 4.81 -4.43 1.04
N VAL A 19 3.59 -4.79 0.64
CA VAL A 19 2.48 -5.03 1.57
C VAL A 19 1.94 -6.45 1.38
N ASP A 20 1.97 -7.22 2.48
CA ASP A 20 1.38 -8.55 2.57
C ASP A 20 -0.01 -8.52 3.18
N ILE A 21 -0.95 -9.23 2.58
CA ILE A 21 -2.30 -9.45 3.06
C ILE A 21 -2.47 -10.91 3.49
N LEU A 22 -2.73 -11.09 4.77
CA LEU A 22 -3.00 -12.39 5.40
C LEU A 22 -4.47 -12.51 5.75
N ARG A 23 -5.12 -13.60 5.33
CA ARG A 23 -6.50 -13.87 5.70
C ARG A 23 -6.59 -14.42 7.12
N GLY A 24 -7.56 -13.89 7.86
CA GLY A 24 -7.92 -14.38 9.19
C GLY A 24 -9.04 -15.42 9.10
N SER A 25 -9.03 -16.34 10.05
CA SER A 25 -10.09 -17.32 10.29
C SER A 25 -10.36 -17.45 11.78
N ARG A 26 -11.39 -18.20 12.17
CA ARG A 26 -11.67 -18.50 13.59
C ARG A 26 -10.50 -19.19 14.31
N THR A 27 -9.58 -19.82 13.57
CA THR A 27 -8.39 -20.50 14.11
C THR A 27 -7.11 -19.67 14.00
N GLY A 28 -7.21 -18.41 13.58
CA GLY A 28 -6.07 -17.50 13.42
C GLY A 28 -5.79 -17.13 11.97
N LEU A 29 -4.63 -16.49 11.75
CA LEU A 29 -4.15 -16.10 10.43
C LEU A 29 -3.68 -17.32 9.63
N THR A 30 -3.83 -17.26 8.31
CA THR A 30 -3.31 -18.25 7.38
C THR A 30 -2.59 -17.58 6.22
N GLY A 31 -1.48 -18.19 5.78
CA GLY A 31 -0.80 -17.82 4.54
C GLY A 31 -1.49 -18.37 3.29
N SER A 32 -2.48 -19.26 3.44
CA SER A 32 -3.24 -19.79 2.30
C SER A 32 -4.06 -18.68 1.63
N GLY A 33 -3.71 -18.38 0.37
CA GLY A 33 -4.29 -17.26 -0.37
C GLY A 33 -3.83 -15.89 0.15
N ALA A 34 -2.65 -15.80 0.76
CA ALA A 34 -2.00 -14.53 1.01
C ALA A 34 -1.71 -13.81 -0.31
N GLN A 35 -1.69 -12.49 -0.26
CA GLN A 35 -1.43 -11.63 -1.41
C GLN A 35 -0.29 -10.67 -1.05
N ALA A 36 0.63 -10.46 -1.97
CA ALA A 36 1.70 -9.48 -1.83
C ALA A 36 1.55 -8.41 -2.90
N PHE A 37 1.72 -7.15 -2.52
CA PHE A 37 1.61 -6.00 -3.41
C PHE A 37 2.82 -5.10 -3.30
N THR A 38 3.27 -4.62 -4.46
CA THR A 38 4.29 -3.59 -4.63
C THR A 38 3.76 -2.56 -5.63
N GLN A 39 4.41 -1.39 -5.76
CA GLN A 39 4.09 -0.44 -6.83
C GLN A 39 4.23 -1.05 -8.24
N ASN A 40 5.11 -2.05 -8.40
CA ASN A 40 5.31 -2.78 -9.66
C ASN A 40 4.25 -3.88 -9.92
N THR A 41 3.32 -4.12 -8.99
CA THR A 41 2.27 -5.12 -9.19
C THR A 41 1.33 -4.68 -10.31
N ALA A 42 1.02 -5.58 -11.25
CA ALA A 42 0.16 -5.25 -12.39
C ALA A 42 -1.18 -4.63 -11.96
N GLY A 43 -1.48 -3.45 -12.49
CA GLY A 43 -2.68 -2.67 -12.16
C GLY A 43 -2.51 -1.72 -10.97
N VAL A 44 -1.42 -1.79 -10.20
CA VAL A 44 -1.06 -0.77 -9.22
C VAL A 44 -0.40 0.40 -9.97
N PRO A 45 -0.90 1.64 -9.83
CA PRO A 45 -0.28 2.80 -10.47
C PRO A 45 1.10 3.10 -9.89
N GLY A 46 2.00 3.64 -10.71
CA GLY A 46 3.36 4.01 -10.29
C GLY A 46 4.40 2.96 -10.67
N THR A 47 5.63 3.21 -10.28
CA THR A 47 6.78 2.32 -10.42
C THR A 47 7.49 2.31 -9.08
N ALA A 48 7.94 1.15 -8.62
CA ALA A 48 8.70 1.08 -7.39
C ALA A 48 10.10 1.68 -7.61
N GLU A 49 10.48 2.67 -6.83
CA GLU A 49 11.79 3.31 -6.83
C GLU A 49 12.50 3.07 -5.49
N LEU A 50 13.84 3.04 -5.52
CA LEU A 50 14.64 2.92 -4.30
C LEU A 50 14.30 4.05 -3.33
N GLY A 51 13.81 3.66 -2.14
CA GLY A 51 13.50 4.60 -1.07
C GLY A 51 12.04 5.05 -1.02
N ASP A 52 11.16 4.56 -1.90
CA ASP A 52 9.72 4.91 -1.85
C ASP A 52 9.06 4.45 -0.55
N THR A 53 9.56 3.34 0.01
CA THR A 53 9.08 2.75 1.28
C THR A 53 7.60 2.37 1.26
N PHE A 54 7.11 1.79 0.15
CA PHE A 54 5.76 1.27 0.03
C PHE A 54 5.42 0.30 1.17
N GLY A 55 4.28 0.53 1.81
CA GLY A 55 3.90 -0.16 3.03
C GLY A 55 4.49 0.46 4.30
N SER A 56 5.04 1.69 4.25
CA SER A 56 5.50 2.42 5.44
C SER A 56 4.38 2.67 6.44
N ALA A 57 3.13 2.70 5.96
CA ALA A 57 1.92 2.65 6.76
C ALA A 57 0.88 1.79 6.03
N VAL A 58 0.13 0.96 6.75
CA VAL A 58 -0.93 0.13 6.16
C VAL A 58 -2.21 0.14 7.00
N ARG A 59 -3.37 0.23 6.34
CA ARG A 59 -4.68 0.11 6.99
C ARG A 59 -5.63 -0.72 6.12
N LEU A 60 -6.49 -1.49 6.79
CA LEU A 60 -7.59 -2.20 6.16
C LEU A 60 -8.90 -1.61 6.68
N LEU A 61 -9.73 -1.08 5.78
CA LEU A 61 -11.03 -0.49 6.09
C LEU A 61 -11.96 -0.66 4.89
N ASP A 62 -13.25 -0.90 5.12
CA ASP A 62 -14.24 -0.83 4.05
C ASP A 62 -14.52 0.65 3.71
N ILE A 63 -13.73 1.22 2.79
CA ILE A 63 -13.73 2.65 2.47
C ILE A 63 -14.96 2.99 1.60
N ASN A 64 -15.37 2.07 0.74
CA ASN A 64 -16.51 2.27 -0.18
C ASN A 64 -17.85 1.72 0.33
N GLY A 65 -17.89 1.04 1.48
CA GLY A 65 -19.10 0.55 2.12
C GLY A 65 -19.70 -0.71 1.49
N ASN A 66 -18.91 -1.52 0.78
CA ASN A 66 -19.38 -2.71 0.08
C ASN A 66 -19.35 -4.00 0.93
N GLY A 67 -18.88 -3.91 2.19
CA GLY A 67 -18.75 -5.03 3.11
C GLY A 67 -17.40 -5.77 3.05
N TYR A 68 -16.44 -5.30 2.25
CA TYR A 68 -15.10 -5.86 2.14
C TYR A 68 -14.06 -4.79 2.45
N ALA A 69 -13.06 -5.12 3.26
CA ALA A 69 -11.99 -4.18 3.58
C ALA A 69 -11.12 -3.90 2.35
N ASP A 70 -10.97 -2.62 2.02
CA ASP A 70 -10.00 -2.08 1.09
C ASP A 70 -8.64 -1.91 1.79
N LEU A 71 -7.55 -1.93 1.02
CA LEU A 71 -6.20 -1.66 1.50
C LEU A 71 -5.84 -0.19 1.23
N ALA A 72 -5.43 0.53 2.26
CA ALA A 72 -4.67 1.77 2.12
C ALA A 72 -3.20 1.49 2.48
N ALA A 73 -2.27 1.84 1.59
CA ALA A 73 -0.83 1.68 1.77
C ALA A 73 -0.10 3.00 1.47
N GLY A 74 0.69 3.47 2.43
CA GLY A 74 1.55 4.65 2.25
C GLY A 74 2.92 4.28 1.69
N ALA A 75 3.51 5.18 0.92
CA ALA A 75 4.91 5.19 0.55
C ALA A 75 5.41 6.61 0.79
N MET A 76 5.98 6.87 1.97
CA MET A 76 6.33 8.24 2.38
C MET A 76 7.53 8.82 1.62
N GLY A 77 8.37 7.96 1.06
CA GLY A 77 9.56 8.34 0.29
C GLY A 77 9.29 8.68 -1.18
N GLU A 78 8.08 8.37 -1.66
CA GLU A 78 7.66 8.61 -3.06
C GLU A 78 8.01 10.03 -3.51
N ASP A 79 8.56 10.16 -4.73
CA ASP A 79 8.81 11.44 -5.40
C ASP A 79 9.66 12.41 -4.55
N ASN A 80 10.84 11.97 -4.07
CA ASN A 80 11.76 12.78 -3.24
C ASN A 80 11.09 13.23 -1.92
N ASP A 81 10.58 12.24 -1.17
CA ASP A 81 9.88 12.37 0.10
C ASP A 81 8.56 13.16 0.03
N ASN A 82 7.97 13.34 -1.15
CA ASN A 82 6.66 13.96 -1.23
C ASN A 82 5.60 13.07 -0.57
N GLY A 83 5.74 11.76 -0.80
CA GLY A 83 4.89 10.73 -0.28
C GLY A 83 3.56 10.58 -1.03
N ALA A 84 3.02 9.37 -1.00
CA ALA A 84 1.74 9.03 -1.59
C ALA A 84 1.02 7.92 -0.83
N VAL A 85 -0.29 7.81 -1.07
CA VAL A 85 -1.14 6.72 -0.58
C VAL A 85 -1.79 6.02 -1.76
N TRP A 86 -1.70 4.70 -1.76
CA TRP A 86 -2.44 3.81 -2.64
C TRP A 86 -3.67 3.27 -1.93
N GLU A 87 -4.79 3.25 -2.64
CA GLU A 87 -5.99 2.55 -2.24
C GLU A 87 -6.29 1.42 -3.23
N LEU A 88 -6.38 0.19 -2.74
CA LEU A 88 -6.69 -1.02 -3.50
C LEU A 88 -7.97 -1.66 -2.96
N ARG A 89 -8.87 -2.06 -3.85
CA ARG A 89 -10.24 -2.46 -3.48
C ARG A 89 -10.31 -3.85 -2.86
N GLY A 90 -11.17 -4.00 -1.87
CA GLY A 90 -11.61 -5.27 -1.31
C GLY A 90 -12.75 -5.90 -2.11
N ARG A 91 -12.66 -7.21 -2.29
CA ARG A 91 -13.68 -8.08 -2.92
C ARG A 91 -13.78 -9.42 -2.19
N PRO A 92 -14.79 -10.26 -2.48
CA PRO A 92 -14.88 -11.62 -1.91
C PRO A 92 -13.61 -12.46 -2.11
N THR A 93 -12.89 -12.20 -3.20
CA THR A 93 -11.66 -12.91 -3.57
C THR A 93 -10.40 -12.36 -2.89
N GLY A 94 -10.47 -11.21 -2.22
CA GLY A 94 -9.32 -10.52 -1.63
C GLY A 94 -9.16 -9.09 -2.16
N ILE A 95 -7.98 -8.52 -1.97
CA ILE A 95 -7.61 -7.20 -2.51
C ILE A 95 -7.38 -7.32 -4.03
N VAL A 96 -7.85 -6.35 -4.81
CA VAL A 96 -7.70 -6.32 -6.28
C VAL A 96 -7.10 -4.99 -6.75
N THR A 97 -6.48 -5.02 -7.94
CA THR A 97 -5.77 -3.87 -8.53
C THR A 97 -6.52 -3.22 -9.69
N ASP A 98 -7.65 -3.79 -10.14
CA ASP A 98 -8.41 -3.31 -11.31
C ASP A 98 -9.15 -1.97 -11.08
N ALA A 99 -9.12 -1.47 -9.84
CA ALA A 99 -9.66 -0.18 -9.44
C ALA A 99 -8.73 0.52 -8.42
N ALA A 100 -7.43 0.25 -8.51
CA ALA A 100 -6.43 0.88 -7.67
C ALA A 100 -6.26 2.36 -8.05
N LEU A 101 -6.06 3.20 -7.04
CA LEU A 101 -5.79 4.62 -7.21
C LEU A 101 -4.66 5.05 -6.28
N VAL A 102 -3.93 6.09 -6.69
CA VAL A 102 -2.85 6.72 -5.91
C VAL A 102 -3.11 8.21 -5.82
N PHE A 103 -2.81 8.81 -4.66
CA PHE A 103 -2.83 10.25 -4.48
C PHE A 103 -1.75 10.68 -3.48
N GLY A 104 -1.06 11.77 -3.81
CA GLY A 104 -0.13 12.46 -2.90
C GLY A 104 -0.71 13.78 -2.39
N GLY A 105 0.06 14.49 -1.54
CA GLY A 105 -0.38 15.74 -0.92
C GLY A 105 -0.90 16.78 -1.93
N ARG A 106 -0.25 16.89 -3.10
CA ARG A 106 -0.66 17.81 -4.17
C ARG A 106 -2.08 17.55 -4.67
N ALA A 107 -2.47 16.29 -4.80
CA ALA A 107 -3.79 15.91 -5.33
C ALA A 107 -4.93 16.29 -4.37
N VAL A 108 -4.64 16.39 -3.07
CA VAL A 108 -5.61 16.75 -2.02
C VAL A 108 -5.46 18.19 -1.53
N GLY A 109 -4.59 19.00 -2.16
CA GLY A 109 -4.35 20.38 -1.75
C GLY A 109 -3.55 20.54 -0.45
N ALA A 110 -2.85 19.49 -0.02
CA ALA A 110 -1.94 19.51 1.12
C ALA A 110 -0.51 19.91 0.70
N PRO A 111 0.36 20.32 1.66
CA PRO A 111 1.80 20.39 1.41
C PRO A 111 2.30 19.08 0.82
N TYR A 112 3.19 19.16 -0.17
CA TYR A 112 3.69 17.99 -0.87
C TYR A 112 5.21 17.93 -0.91
N ALA A 113 5.91 19.05 -1.10
CA ALA A 113 7.37 19.03 -1.19
C ALA A 113 8.00 18.47 0.11
N ARG A 114 8.57 17.26 0.03
CA ARG A 114 9.20 16.57 1.19
C ARG A 114 8.26 16.42 2.39
N ALA A 115 6.97 16.26 2.12
CA ALA A 115 5.94 16.25 3.15
C ALA A 115 5.77 14.89 3.84
N GLY A 116 6.31 13.80 3.27
CA GLY A 116 6.11 12.44 3.75
C GLY A 116 4.64 12.04 3.77
N PHE A 117 3.85 12.48 2.77
CA PHE A 117 2.42 12.20 2.75
C PHE A 117 2.16 10.69 2.79
N GLY A 118 1.19 10.26 3.59
CA GLY A 118 0.93 8.83 3.83
C GLY A 118 1.81 8.18 4.89
N ALA A 119 2.74 8.92 5.52
CA ALA A 119 3.41 8.46 6.73
C ALA A 119 2.44 8.36 7.92
N GLU A 120 2.73 7.43 8.83
CA GLU A 120 2.13 7.38 10.15
C GLU A 120 3.13 7.90 11.20
N THR A 121 2.69 8.80 12.07
CA THR A 121 3.47 9.34 13.20
C THR A 121 2.67 9.15 14.47
N GLU A 122 3.26 8.52 15.49
CA GLU A 122 2.71 8.46 16.85
C GLU A 122 3.16 9.67 17.70
#